data_AF-A0A5P9P0S1-F1
#
_entry.id   AF-A0A5P9P0S1-F1
#
_cell.length_a   1.000
_cell.length_b   1.000
_cell.length_c   1.000
_cell.angle_alpha   90.00
_cell.angle_beta   90.00
_cell.angle_gamma   90.00
#
_symmetry.space_group_name_H-M   'P 1'
#
loop_
_entity.id
_entity.type
_entity.pdbx_description
1 polymer ?
#
loop_
_entity_poly.entity_id
_entity_poly.type
_entity_poly.pdbx_seq_one_letter_code
_entity_poly.pdbx_strand_id
1 'polypeptide(L)'
;MTKLETSAANWVGNRIYELSEIPEPGREWTSSEANIDDRILTSLMNRGLVNRVAGKRDDSGRRYYETKPKLYDAIQTYKEQHKETDRLLPCDDPECPGSGFRNIGDGQLECRYCEQVHDQEDVQ
;
A
#
# COMPACT_ATOMS: atom_id res chain seq x y z
N MET A 1 8.45 -21.32 2.14
CA MET A 1 7.73 -20.26 1.41
C MET A 1 7.51 -20.70 -0.02
N THR A 2 6.26 -20.79 -0.45
CA THR A 2 5.88 -21.10 -1.84
C THR A 2 6.05 -19.86 -2.73
N LYS A 3 6.26 -20.04 -4.04
CA LYS A 3 6.40 -18.93 -5.02
C LYS A 3 5.26 -17.90 -4.95
N LEU A 4 4.05 -18.33 -4.55
CA LEU A 4 2.87 -17.48 -4.38
C LEU A 4 2.95 -16.57 -3.14
N GLU A 5 3.67 -16.99 -2.10
CA GLU A 5 3.89 -16.18 -0.91
C GLU A 5 4.91 -15.07 -1.17
N THR A 6 5.97 -15.39 -1.93
CA THR A 6 6.99 -14.41 -2.35
C THR A 6 6.41 -13.35 -3.30
N SER A 7 5.49 -13.71 -4.19
CA SER A 7 4.86 -12.75 -5.11
C SER A 7 3.83 -11.83 -4.44
N ALA A 8 3.19 -12.29 -3.37
CA ALA A 8 2.29 -11.46 -2.58
C ALA A 8 3.07 -10.48 -1.70
N ALA A 9 4.14 -10.93 -1.03
CA ALA A 9 5.00 -10.08 -0.21
C ALA A 9 5.65 -8.96 -1.03
N ASN A 10 6.24 -9.29 -2.19
CA ASN A 10 6.84 -8.28 -3.08
C ASN A 10 5.79 -7.30 -3.64
N TRP A 11 4.57 -7.77 -3.91
CA TRP A 11 3.49 -6.88 -4.36
C TRP A 11 3.04 -5.92 -3.25
N VAL A 12 2.93 -6.40 -2.01
CA VAL A 12 2.59 -5.56 -0.84
C VAL A 12 3.69 -4.52 -0.59
N GLY A 13 4.96 -4.90 -0.67
CA GLY A 13 6.07 -3.95 -0.54
C GLY A 13 6.01 -2.82 -1.56
N ASN A 14 5.80 -3.14 -2.84
CA ASN A 14 5.63 -2.15 -3.92
C ASN A 14 4.37 -1.27 -3.81
N ARG A 15 3.49 -1.55 -2.86
CA ARG A 15 2.20 -0.86 -2.64
C ARG A 15 2.05 -0.38 -1.20
N ILE A 16 3.12 -0.41 -0.40
CA ILE A 16 3.00 -0.26 1.05
C ILE A 16 2.35 1.07 1.46
N TYR A 17 2.60 2.15 0.73
CA TYR A 17 1.98 3.46 0.99
C TYR A 17 0.47 3.43 0.79
N GLU A 18 0.00 2.84 -0.32
CA GLU A 18 -1.42 2.64 -0.64
C GLU A 18 -2.11 1.66 0.33
N LEU A 19 -1.33 0.82 1.02
CA LEU A 19 -1.83 -0.20 1.95
C LEU A 19 -1.65 0.18 3.42
N SER A 20 -0.99 1.31 3.70
CA SER A 20 -0.51 1.66 5.05
C SER A 20 -1.64 1.96 6.05
N GLU A 21 -2.78 2.43 5.53
CA GLU A 21 -4.00 2.79 6.26
C GLU A 21 -5.00 1.63 6.37
N ILE A 22 -4.67 0.45 5.82
CA ILE A 22 -5.54 -0.73 5.94
C ILE A 22 -5.68 -1.11 7.42
N PRO A 23 -6.92 -1.21 7.94
CA PRO A 23 -7.16 -1.62 9.31
C PRO A 23 -6.73 -3.06 9.59
N GLU A 24 -6.47 -3.34 10.87
CA GLU A 24 -6.14 -4.67 11.36
C GLU A 24 -7.28 -5.69 11.13
N PRO A 25 -6.97 -7.00 11.11
CA PRO A 25 -7.99 -8.05 10.99
C PRO A 25 -9.06 -7.95 12.08
N GLY A 26 -10.31 -8.25 11.73
CA GLY A 26 -11.47 -8.15 12.65
C GLY A 26 -12.10 -6.76 12.72
N ARG A 27 -11.46 -5.72 12.16
CA ARG A 27 -12.11 -4.44 11.90
C ARG A 27 -12.66 -4.41 10.48
N GLU A 28 -13.93 -4.06 10.36
CA GLU A 28 -14.57 -3.83 9.07
C GLU A 28 -14.39 -2.37 8.65
N TRP A 29 -14.14 -2.14 7.36
CA TRP A 29 -13.82 -0.81 6.83
C TRP A 29 -14.31 -0.63 5.39
N THR A 30 -14.37 0.61 4.92
CA THR A 30 -14.72 0.94 3.53
C THR A 30 -13.49 1.44 2.77
N SER A 31 -13.48 1.31 1.44
CA SER A 31 -12.37 1.80 0.61
C SER A 31 -12.06 3.29 0.82
N SER A 32 -13.07 4.09 1.14
CA SER A 32 -12.90 5.51 1.47
C SER A 32 -12.25 5.75 2.83
N GLU A 33 -12.46 4.87 3.81
CA GLU A 33 -11.88 4.99 5.15
C GLU A 33 -10.37 4.69 5.13
N ALA A 34 -9.96 3.70 4.33
CA ALA A 34 -8.56 3.33 4.15
C ALA A 34 -7.89 4.06 2.98
N ASN A 35 -8.60 4.99 2.32
CA ASN A 35 -8.14 5.75 1.16
C ASN A 35 -7.55 4.88 0.02
N ILE A 36 -8.23 3.78 -0.33
CA ILE A 36 -7.74 2.79 -1.30
C ILE A 36 -8.54 2.85 -2.59
N ASP A 37 -7.81 2.90 -3.71
CA ASP A 37 -8.37 2.80 -5.05
C ASP A 37 -9.01 1.43 -5.33
N ASP A 38 -10.13 1.42 -6.06
CA ASP A 38 -10.90 0.22 -6.39
C ASP A 38 -10.08 -0.84 -7.15
N ARG A 39 -9.05 -0.44 -7.92
CA ARG A 39 -8.13 -1.36 -8.63
C ARG A 39 -7.25 -2.13 -7.65
N ILE A 40 -6.74 -1.45 -6.63
CA ILE A 40 -5.93 -2.07 -5.58
C ILE A 40 -6.81 -3.01 -4.76
N LEU A 41 -8.00 -2.56 -4.40
CA LEU A 41 -8.98 -3.36 -3.67
C LEU A 41 -9.39 -4.64 -4.44
N THR A 42 -9.64 -4.51 -5.74
CA THR A 42 -9.92 -5.66 -6.62
C THR A 42 -8.74 -6.64 -6.64
N SER A 43 -7.51 -6.12 -6.68
CA SER A 43 -6.31 -6.94 -6.63
C SER A 43 -6.15 -7.66 -5.29
N LEU A 44 -6.43 -6.99 -4.18
CA LEU A 44 -6.42 -7.57 -2.83
C LEU A 44 -7.46 -8.70 -2.70
N MET A 45 -8.67 -8.49 -3.22
CA MET A 45 -9.72 -9.52 -3.22
C MET A 45 -9.33 -10.72 -4.08
N ASN A 46 -8.85 -10.52 -5.31
CA ASN A 46 -8.41 -11.61 -6.20
C ASN A 46 -7.25 -12.41 -5.62
N ARG A 47 -6.43 -11.79 -4.77
CA ARG A 47 -5.31 -12.43 -4.06
C ARG A 47 -5.74 -13.06 -2.72
N GLY A 48 -7.01 -12.95 -2.32
CA GLY A 48 -7.52 -13.45 -1.05
C GLY A 48 -6.93 -12.75 0.18
N LEU A 49 -6.49 -11.50 0.03
CA LEU A 49 -5.87 -10.69 1.08
C LEU A 49 -6.87 -9.80 1.82
N VAL A 50 -8.01 -9.53 1.18
CA VAL A 50 -9.16 -8.82 1.75
C VAL A 50 -10.42 -9.58 1.37
N ASN A 51 -11.35 -9.67 2.31
CA ASN A 51 -12.69 -10.18 2.06
C ASN A 51 -13.69 -9.05 1.98
N ARG A 52 -14.67 -9.19 1.09
CA ARG A 52 -15.87 -8.36 1.14
C ARG A 52 -16.82 -8.88 2.23
N VAL A 53 -17.35 -7.98 3.06
CA VAL A 53 -18.39 -8.30 4.04
C VAL A 53 -19.72 -8.44 3.30
N ALA A 54 -20.36 -9.60 3.41
CA ALA A 54 -21.59 -9.91 2.68
C ALA A 54 -22.75 -9.03 3.17
N GLY A 55 -23.52 -8.46 2.24
CA GLY A 55 -24.73 -7.69 2.54
C GLY A 55 -24.51 -6.33 3.22
N LYS A 56 -23.30 -6.02 3.71
CA LYS A 56 -23.03 -4.78 4.45
C LYS A 56 -22.59 -3.65 3.54
N ARG A 57 -23.26 -2.50 3.66
CA ARG A 57 -22.95 -1.24 2.98
C ARG A 57 -23.16 -0.05 3.92
N ASP A 58 -22.48 1.06 3.65
CA ASP A 58 -22.75 2.32 4.35
C ASP A 58 -23.96 3.06 3.72
N ASP A 59 -24.33 4.19 4.30
CA ASP A 59 -25.45 5.03 3.81
C ASP A 59 -25.21 5.57 2.40
N SER A 60 -23.95 5.60 1.95
CA SER A 60 -23.56 5.99 0.59
C SER A 60 -23.50 4.79 -0.38
N GLY A 61 -23.86 3.59 0.07
CA GLY A 61 -23.84 2.36 -0.71
C GLY A 61 -22.45 1.74 -0.92
N ARG A 62 -21.41 2.27 -0.27
CA ARG A 62 -20.04 1.73 -0.30
C ARG A 62 -20.00 0.40 0.45
N ARG A 63 -19.19 -0.52 -0.06
CA ARG A 63 -19.10 -1.88 0.49
C ARG A 63 -18.12 -1.91 1.66
N TYR A 64 -18.40 -2.78 2.61
CA TYR A 64 -17.47 -3.09 3.70
C TYR A 64 -16.54 -4.24 3.32
N TYR A 65 -15.33 -4.15 3.85
CA TYR A 65 -14.23 -5.06 3.65
C TYR A 65 -13.60 -5.43 4.99
N GLU A 66 -12.96 -6.59 5.03
CA GLU A 66 -12.23 -7.10 6.18
C GLU A 66 -10.84 -7.56 5.74
N THR A 67 -9.82 -7.10 6.47
CA THR A 67 -8.42 -7.44 6.23
C THR A 67 -8.12 -8.87 6.66
N LYS A 68 -7.43 -9.65 5.83
CA LYS A 68 -6.90 -10.95 6.26
C LYS A 68 -5.61 -10.79 7.05
N PRO A 69 -5.35 -11.65 8.06
CA PRO A 69 -4.09 -11.64 8.82
C PRO A 69 -2.86 -11.60 7.92
N LYS A 70 -2.85 -12.42 6.86
CA LYS A 70 -1.74 -12.46 5.89
C LYS A 70 -1.38 -11.10 5.27
N LEU A 71 -2.35 -10.23 5.00
CA LEU A 71 -2.07 -8.88 4.47
C LEU A 71 -1.47 -8.00 5.55
N TYR A 72 -2.09 -8.00 6.73
CA TYR A 72 -1.65 -7.19 7.86
C TYR A 72 -0.24 -7.58 8.30
N ASP A 73 0.03 -8.87 8.45
CA ASP A 73 1.35 -9.40 8.79
C ASP A 73 2.41 -8.99 7.75
N ALA A 74 2.06 -9.01 6.46
CA ALA A 74 2.96 -8.56 5.41
C ALA A 74 3.27 -7.06 5.50
N ILE A 75 2.27 -6.24 5.84
CA ILE A 75 2.43 -4.79 6.07
C ILE A 75 3.31 -4.54 7.31
N GLN A 76 3.05 -5.23 8.42
CA GLN A 76 3.84 -5.09 9.65
C GLN A 76 5.28 -5.58 9.44
N THR A 77 5.47 -6.74 8.82
CA THR A 77 6.80 -7.26 8.47
C THR A 77 7.57 -6.26 7.62
N TYR A 78 6.92 -5.63 6.64
CA TYR A 78 7.56 -4.60 5.83
C TYR A 78 7.96 -3.39 6.69
N LYS A 79 7.05 -2.86 7.52
CA LYS A 79 7.31 -1.72 8.42
C LYS A 79 8.44 -2.01 9.42
N GLU A 80 8.53 -3.24 9.93
CA GLU A 80 9.58 -3.67 10.86
C GLU A 80 10.94 -3.83 10.18
N GLN A 81 10.96 -4.35 8.94
CA GLN A 81 12.18 -4.54 8.16
C GLN A 81 12.70 -3.22 7.57
N HIS A 82 11.82 -2.24 7.33
CA HIS A 82 12.13 -0.94 6.74
C HIS A 82 11.88 0.18 7.78
N LYS A 83 12.43 0.02 8.99
CA LYS A 83 12.34 1.03 10.06
C LYS A 83 13.03 2.34 9.63
N GLU A 84 12.24 3.40 9.58
CA GLU A 84 12.62 4.82 9.64
C GLU A 84 13.51 5.46 8.56
N THR A 85 14.16 4.73 7.65
CA THR A 85 14.98 5.35 6.60
C THR A 85 14.21 5.74 5.32
N ASP A 86 13.00 5.23 5.08
CA ASP A 86 12.20 5.58 3.88
C ASP A 86 11.27 6.79 4.10
N ARG A 87 11.56 7.63 5.12
CA ARG A 87 10.71 8.76 5.53
C ARG A 87 11.04 10.09 4.84
N LEU A 88 11.98 10.13 3.90
CA LEU A 88 12.38 11.36 3.23
C LEU A 88 12.72 11.08 1.77
N LEU A 89 11.77 10.75 0.89
CA LEU A 89 12.05 10.97 -0.54
C LEU A 89 11.60 12.40 -0.89
N PRO A 90 12.54 13.33 -1.10
CA PRO A 90 12.22 14.73 -1.34
C PRO A 90 11.73 14.82 -2.77
N CYS A 91 10.42 14.67 -2.95
CA CYS A 91 9.83 15.48 -3.98
C CYS A 91 9.87 16.92 -3.43
N ASP A 92 10.77 17.76 -3.96
CA ASP A 92 10.83 19.19 -3.63
C ASP A 92 9.56 19.95 -4.01
N ASP A 93 8.64 19.27 -4.70
CA ASP A 93 7.30 19.76 -4.97
C ASP A 93 6.45 19.75 -3.68
N PRO A 94 6.05 20.92 -3.14
CA PRO A 94 5.28 21.02 -1.91
C PRO A 94 3.86 20.45 -2.05
N GLU A 95 3.38 20.23 -3.27
CA GLU A 95 2.07 19.61 -3.54
C GLU A 95 2.18 18.10 -3.74
N CYS A 96 3.39 17.53 -3.74
CA CYS A 96 3.58 16.10 -3.90
C CYS A 96 3.23 15.33 -2.62
N PRO A 97 2.28 14.37 -2.68
CA PRO A 97 1.81 13.64 -1.51
C PRO A 97 2.81 12.58 -1.00
N GLY A 98 4.00 12.48 -1.58
CA GLY A 98 5.06 11.53 -1.18
C GLY A 98 4.80 10.06 -1.52
N SER A 99 3.62 9.71 -2.06
CA SER A 99 3.16 8.33 -2.28
C SER A 99 3.24 7.85 -3.74
N GLY A 100 3.94 8.57 -4.60
CA GLY A 100 3.93 8.38 -6.05
C GLY A 100 5.18 7.73 -6.67
N PHE A 101 6.14 7.21 -5.91
CA PHE A 101 7.42 6.81 -6.48
C PHE A 101 7.40 5.44 -7.17
N ARG A 102 8.04 5.35 -8.33
CA ARG A 102 8.32 4.13 -9.10
C ARG A 102 9.83 3.94 -9.13
N ASN A 103 10.31 2.81 -8.63
CA ASN A 103 11.72 2.47 -8.76
C ASN A 103 12.08 2.16 -10.21
N ILE A 104 13.13 2.80 -10.72
CA ILE A 104 13.60 2.66 -12.11
C ILE A 104 14.99 2.01 -12.22
N GLY A 105 15.62 1.63 -11.11
CA GLY A 105 16.96 1.02 -11.06
C GLY A 105 18.04 1.98 -10.56
N ASP A 106 19.23 1.46 -10.26
CA ASP A 106 20.44 2.24 -9.90
C ASP A 106 20.27 3.22 -8.73
N GLY A 107 19.41 2.90 -7.76
CA GLY A 107 19.12 3.80 -6.64
C GLY A 107 18.25 4.99 -7.02
N GLN A 108 17.54 4.94 -8.15
CA GLN A 108 16.73 6.03 -8.66
C GLN A 108 15.22 5.73 -8.58
N LEU A 109 14.44 6.76 -8.25
CA LEU A 109 13.01 6.69 -8.01
C LEU A 109 12.28 7.78 -8.81
N GLU A 110 11.42 7.38 -9.74
CA GLU A 110 10.56 8.26 -10.53
C GLU A 110 9.30 8.63 -9.74
N CYS A 111 9.15 9.88 -9.36
CA CYS A 111 7.92 10.39 -8.76
C CYS A 111 6.83 10.54 -9.83
N ARG A 112 5.70 9.87 -9.68
CA ARG A 112 4.55 9.97 -10.61
C ARG A 112 3.80 11.30 -10.55
N TYR A 113 4.10 12.15 -9.56
CA TYR A 113 3.43 13.43 -9.39
C TYR A 113 4.15 14.54 -10.16
N CYS A 114 5.45 14.71 -9.91
CA CYS A 114 6.27 15.69 -10.63
C CYS A 114 6.92 15.12 -11.90
N GLU A 115 6.81 13.81 -12.13
CA GLU A 115 7.43 13.06 -13.24
C GLU A 115 8.97 13.15 -13.25
N GLN A 116 9.58 13.48 -12.10
CA GLN A 116 11.03 13.58 -11.95
C GLN A 116 11.63 12.34 -11.31
N VAL A 117 12.92 12.15 -11.55
CA VAL A 117 13.72 11.09 -10.95
C VAL A 117 14.46 11.66 -9.75
N HIS A 118 14.38 10.96 -8.62
CA HIS A 118 15.01 11.31 -7.35
C HIS A 118 15.99 10.19 -6.98
N ASP A 119 17.19 10.58 -6.55
CA ASP A 119 18.17 9.63 -6.05
C ASP A 119 17.83 9.22 -4.61
N GLN A 120 17.91 7.92 -4.35
CA GLN A 120 17.59 7.31 -3.05
C GLN A 120 18.62 7.67 -1.97
N GLU A 121 19.79 8.20 -2.34
CA GLU A 121 20.87 8.54 -1.41
C GLU A 121 20.73 9.91 -0.73
N ASP A 122 19.88 10.83 -1.22
CA ASP A 122 19.61 12.14 -0.60
C ASP A 122 18.62 12.08 0.59
N VAL A 123 18.45 10.87 1.14
CA VAL A 123 17.45 10.48 2.13
C VAL A 123 18.18 10.07 3.42
N GLN A 124 18.84 11.01 4.09
CA GLN A 124 19.45 10.79 5.42
C GLN A 124 18.86 11.73 6.47
#